data_AF-A0AAV5BM76-F1
#
_entry.id   AF-A0AAV5BM76-F1
#
_cell.length_a   1.000
_cell.length_b   1.000
_cell.length_c   1.000
_cell.angle_alpha   90.00
_cell.angle_beta   90.00
_cell.angle_gamma   90.00
#
_symmetry.space_group_name_H-M   'P 1'
#
loop_
_entity.id
_entity.type
_entity.pdbx_description
1 polymer ?
#
loop_
_entity_poly.entity_id
_entity_poly.type
_entity_poly.pdbx_seq_one_letter_code
_entity_poly.pdbx_strand_id
1 'polypeptide(L)'
;MAIDLPQWAIKAVDKIRRGYLWRGRKEAKGGHCLVAWGKMTRPKELGGLGISDLKNLVWALRVRWLWLQKTDPHRPWNMFQIQVPDQVRALFEVAMAIEIGDGTNTFLGGPLVTMPSHS
;
A
#
# COMPACT_ATOMS: atom_id res chain seq x y z
N MET A 1 15.97 3.23 -8.99
CA MET A 1 15.67 4.56 -8.43
C MET A 1 14.16 4.80 -8.49
N ALA A 2 13.43 4.42 -7.45
CA ALA A 2 11.97 4.64 -7.38
C ALA A 2 11.74 5.99 -6.69
N ILE A 3 11.52 7.04 -7.48
CA ILE A 3 11.26 8.39 -6.97
C ILE A 3 9.94 8.37 -6.20
N ASP A 4 9.90 8.99 -5.02
CA ASP A 4 8.65 9.19 -4.30
C ASP A 4 7.66 9.93 -5.19
N LEU A 5 6.43 9.41 -5.25
CA LEU A 5 5.42 9.96 -6.15
C LEU A 5 5.22 11.43 -5.79
N PRO A 6 5.52 12.38 -6.69
CA PRO A 6 5.58 13.78 -6.30
C PRO A 6 4.18 14.26 -5.92
N GLN A 7 4.11 15.11 -4.91
CA GLN A 7 2.83 15.50 -4.31
C GLN A 7 1.87 16.14 -5.33
N TRP A 8 2.41 16.80 -6.37
CA TRP A 8 1.61 17.36 -7.46
C TRP A 8 0.93 16.27 -8.30
N ALA A 9 1.57 15.12 -8.51
CA ALA A 9 1.02 14.02 -9.30
C ALA A 9 -0.14 13.35 -8.55
N ILE A 10 0.01 13.13 -7.24
CA ILE A 10 -1.07 12.66 -6.37
C ILE A 10 -2.27 13.61 -6.47
N LYS A 11 -2.03 14.91 -6.30
CA LYS A 11 -3.08 15.95 -6.39
C LYS A 11 -3.73 15.98 -7.78
N ALA A 12 -2.98 15.78 -8.85
CA ALA A 12 -3.49 15.78 -10.22
C ALA A 12 -4.41 14.56 -10.46
N VAL A 13 -4.00 13.37 -10.03
CA VAL A 13 -4.85 12.17 -10.14
C VAL A 13 -6.09 12.31 -9.26
N ASP A 14 -5.95 12.82 -8.04
CA ASP A 14 -7.10 13.08 -7.16
C ASP A 14 -8.05 14.13 -7.71
N LYS A 15 -7.54 15.14 -8.44
CA LYS A 15 -8.39 16.11 -9.15
C LYS A 15 -9.24 15.40 -10.20
N ILE A 16 -8.65 14.50 -10.98
CA ILE A 16 -9.35 13.73 -12.01
C ILE A 16 -10.40 12.79 -11.37
N ARG A 17 -10.01 12.02 -10.34
CA ARG A 17 -10.91 11.11 -9.61
C ARG A 17 -12.11 11.87 -9.04
N ARG A 18 -11.89 13.03 -8.42
CA ARG A 18 -12.96 13.91 -7.92
C ARG A 18 -13.86 14.44 -9.04
N GLY A 19 -13.27 14.83 -10.17
CA GLY A 19 -14.02 15.25 -11.35
C GLY A 19 -15.05 14.21 -11.78
N TYR A 20 -14.57 12.98 -11.99
CA TYR A 20 -15.43 11.88 -12.44
C TYR A 20 -16.47 11.52 -11.39
N LEU A 21 -16.09 11.43 -10.11
CA LEU A 21 -17.00 11.05 -9.04
C LEU A 21 -18.18 12.02 -8.88
N TRP A 22 -17.92 13.34 -8.97
CA TRP A 22 -18.95 14.34 -8.68
C TRP A 22 -19.67 14.91 -9.90
N ARG A 23 -19.06 14.87 -11.07
CA ARG A 23 -19.60 15.51 -12.28
C ARG A 23 -19.60 14.60 -13.50
N GLY A 24 -19.05 13.38 -13.41
CA GLY A 24 -18.87 12.50 -14.56
C GLY A 24 -17.89 13.05 -15.61
N ARG A 25 -17.09 14.06 -15.28
CA ARG A 25 -16.17 14.75 -16.22
C ARG A 25 -14.81 14.98 -15.57
N LYS A 26 -13.74 15.08 -16.37
CA LYS A 26 -12.35 15.21 -15.88
C LYS A 26 -12.12 16.39 -14.93
N GLU A 27 -12.90 17.46 -15.03
CA GLU A 27 -12.76 18.65 -14.20
C GLU A 27 -13.99 18.90 -13.31
N ALA A 28 -13.75 19.09 -12.01
CA ALA A 28 -14.72 19.64 -11.06
C ALA A 28 -14.16 20.92 -10.42
N LYS A 29 -14.94 22.01 -10.46
CA LYS A 29 -14.66 23.26 -9.74
C LYS A 29 -14.99 23.13 -8.24
N GLY A 30 -14.38 24.00 -7.42
CA GLY A 30 -14.31 23.91 -5.96
C GLY A 30 -15.62 23.89 -5.15
N GLY A 31 -16.79 24.04 -5.79
CA GLY A 31 -18.11 23.91 -5.15
C GLY A 31 -18.81 22.57 -5.38
N HIS A 32 -18.20 21.63 -6.11
CA HIS A 32 -18.84 20.35 -6.47
C HIS A 32 -18.43 19.17 -5.59
N CYS A 33 -17.44 19.34 -4.71
CA CYS A 33 -17.06 18.29 -3.76
C CYS A 33 -17.92 18.41 -2.49
N LEU A 34 -18.91 17.52 -2.35
CA LEU A 34 -19.78 17.48 -1.17
C LEU A 34 -19.07 16.96 0.08
N VAL A 35 -17.94 16.26 -0.09
CA VAL A 35 -17.18 15.64 1.00
C VAL A 35 -15.68 15.87 0.80
N ALA A 36 -14.97 16.13 1.91
CA ALA A 36 -13.52 16.22 1.91
C ALA A 36 -12.87 14.92 1.43
N TRP A 37 -11.89 15.03 0.53
CA TRP A 37 -11.27 13.88 -0.13
C TRP A 37 -10.64 12.89 0.87
N GLY A 38 -9.97 13.39 1.91
CA GLY A 38 -9.38 12.55 2.96
C GLY A 38 -10.40 11.81 3.84
N LYS A 39 -11.69 12.18 3.82
CA LYS A 39 -12.76 11.40 4.46
C LYS A 39 -13.27 10.30 3.52
N MET A 40 -13.30 10.56 2.22
CA MET A 40 -13.70 9.57 1.21
C MET A 40 -12.68 8.44 1.07
N THR A 41 -11.39 8.73 1.24
CA THR A 41 -10.34 7.72 1.10
C THR A 41 -10.22 6.75 2.28
N ARG A 42 -11.05 6.94 3.32
CA ARG A 42 -11.09 6.02 4.45
C ARG A 42 -11.76 4.70 4.07
N PRO A 43 -11.43 3.59 4.77
CA PRO A 43 -12.18 2.36 4.70
C PRO A 43 -13.69 2.58 4.93
N LYS A 44 -14.53 1.73 4.36
CA LYS A 44 -16.00 1.86 4.45
C LYS A 44 -16.47 1.73 5.91
N GLU A 45 -15.77 0.91 6.68
CA GLU A 45 -15.97 0.67 8.12
C GLU A 45 -15.77 1.95 8.93
N LEU A 46 -14.95 2.88 8.44
CA LEU A 46 -14.66 4.18 9.06
C LEU A 46 -15.46 5.33 8.43
N GLY A 47 -16.56 5.02 7.72
CA GLY A 47 -17.44 6.00 7.10
C GLY A 47 -16.86 6.68 5.85
N GLY A 48 -15.87 6.06 5.22
CA GLY A 48 -15.35 6.47 3.91
C GLY A 48 -16.05 5.78 2.74
N LEU A 49 -15.64 6.14 1.51
CA LEU A 49 -16.22 5.58 0.29
C LEU A 49 -15.47 4.30 -0.16
N GLY A 50 -14.36 3.96 0.50
CA GLY A 50 -13.50 2.84 0.12
C GLY A 50 -12.60 3.14 -1.10
N ILE A 51 -12.40 4.42 -1.44
CA ILE A 51 -11.41 4.81 -2.45
C ILE A 51 -10.02 4.75 -1.83
N SER A 52 -9.11 3.94 -2.35
CA SER A 52 -7.76 3.86 -1.78
C SER A 52 -6.99 5.17 -1.93
N ASP A 53 -6.39 5.63 -0.83
CA ASP A 53 -5.39 6.70 -0.85
C ASP A 53 -4.20 6.26 -1.72
N LEU A 54 -3.80 7.10 -2.68
CA LEU A 54 -2.72 6.77 -3.62
C LEU A 54 -1.38 6.57 -2.91
N LYS A 55 -1.13 7.33 -1.84
CA LYS A 55 0.11 7.21 -1.07
C LYS A 55 0.17 5.84 -0.40
N ASN A 56 -0.93 5.42 0.22
CA ASN A 56 -1.03 4.11 0.86
C ASN A 56 -0.94 2.98 -0.17
N LEU A 57 -1.54 3.15 -1.36
CA LEU A 57 -1.43 2.18 -2.45
C LEU A 57 0.02 2.03 -2.94
N VAL A 58 0.72 3.15 -3.14
CA VAL A 58 2.15 3.14 -3.53
C VAL A 58 3.00 2.46 -2.46
N TRP A 59 2.72 2.73 -1.19
CA TRP A 59 3.40 2.07 -0.07
C TRP A 59 3.16 0.57 -0.05
N ALA A 60 1.90 0.12 -0.17
CA ALA A 60 1.56 -1.30 -0.22
C ALA A 60 2.25 -2.04 -1.37
N LEU A 61 2.33 -1.41 -2.55
CA LEU A 61 3.06 -1.96 -3.69
C LEU A 61 4.56 -2.11 -3.38
N ARG A 62 5.18 -1.11 -2.74
CA ARG A 62 6.59 -1.19 -2.33
C ARG A 62 6.85 -2.27 -1.28
N VAL A 63 5.96 -2.44 -0.30
CA VAL A 63 6.02 -3.55 0.68
C VAL A 63 5.96 -4.91 -0.05
N ARG A 64 5.05 -5.06 -1.02
CA ARG A 64 4.94 -6.29 -1.82
C ARG A 64 6.23 -6.60 -2.60
N TRP A 65 6.88 -5.58 -3.16
CA TRP A 65 8.14 -5.77 -3.86
C TRP A 65 9.28 -6.18 -2.90
N LEU A 66 9.35 -5.60 -1.70
CA LEU A 66 10.29 -6.04 -0.67
C LEU A 66 10.07 -7.51 -0.28
N TRP A 67 8.81 -7.91 -0.16
CA TRP A 67 8.46 -9.31 0.09
C TRP A 67 8.96 -10.21 -1.04
N LEU A 68 8.68 -9.87 -2.30
CA LEU A 68 9.14 -10.64 -3.47
C LEU A 68 10.66 -10.76 -3.57
N GLN A 69 11.40 -9.73 -3.15
CA GLN A 69 12.87 -9.78 -3.08
C GLN A 69 13.37 -10.76 -2.01
N LYS A 70 12.69 -10.83 -0.86
CA LYS A 70 13.04 -11.78 0.20
C LYS A 70 12.67 -13.23 -0.11
N THR A 71 11.50 -13.46 -0.72
CA THR A 71 10.99 -14.83 -0.94
C THR A 71 11.68 -15.55 -2.10
N ASP A 72 12.12 -14.82 -3.14
CA ASP A 72 12.68 -15.44 -4.34
C ASP A 72 13.93 -14.67 -4.86
N PRO A 73 15.10 -14.93 -4.26
CA PRO A 73 16.33 -14.18 -4.55
C PRO A 73 16.89 -14.41 -5.96
N HIS A 74 16.52 -15.51 -6.61
CA HIS A 74 17.06 -15.91 -7.92
C HIS A 74 16.35 -15.25 -9.10
N ARG A 75 15.26 -14.52 -8.84
CA ARG A 75 14.48 -13.91 -9.90
C ARG A 75 15.04 -12.56 -10.33
N PRO A 76 14.79 -12.14 -11.59
CA PRO A 76 15.34 -10.89 -12.13
C PRO A 76 14.96 -9.63 -11.33
N TRP A 77 13.85 -9.66 -10.58
CA TRP A 77 13.39 -8.51 -9.79
C TRP A 77 14.23 -8.23 -8.54
N ASN A 78 15.09 -9.16 -8.12
CA ASN A 78 16.05 -8.91 -7.06
C ASN A 78 17.09 -7.84 -7.47
N MET A 79 17.30 -7.65 -8.77
CA MET A 79 18.21 -6.63 -9.31
C MET A 79 17.63 -5.21 -9.24
N PHE A 80 16.32 -5.05 -8.95
CA PHE A 80 15.74 -3.71 -8.82
C PHE A 80 16.15 -3.07 -7.50
N GLN A 81 17.00 -2.04 -7.57
CA GLN A 81 17.24 -1.15 -6.44
C GLN A 81 16.03 -0.24 -6.21
N ILE A 82 15.08 -0.76 -5.44
CA ILE A 82 13.90 -0.04 -4.99
C ILE A 82 14.29 0.78 -3.76
N GLN A 83 14.25 2.10 -3.89
CA GLN A 83 14.42 3.01 -2.77
C GLN A 83 13.12 2.97 -1.95
N VAL A 84 13.21 2.49 -0.71
CA VAL A 84 12.05 2.31 0.17
C VAL A 84 12.13 3.30 1.33
N PRO A 85 11.14 4.20 1.49
CA PRO A 85 11.04 5.12 2.61
C PRO A 85 10.95 4.36 3.94
N ASP A 86 11.45 4.97 5.01
CA ASP A 86 11.51 4.34 6.34
C ASP A 86 10.13 3.88 6.83
N GLN A 87 9.06 4.61 6.51
CA GLN A 87 7.70 4.22 6.89
C GLN A 87 7.28 2.90 6.23
N VAL A 88 7.68 2.68 4.98
CA VAL A 88 7.35 1.45 4.25
C VAL A 88 8.20 0.28 4.77
N ARG A 89 9.44 0.56 5.20
CA ARG A 89 10.30 -0.43 5.86
C ARG A 89 9.74 -0.85 7.21
N ALA A 90 9.37 0.11 8.06
CA ALA A 90 8.73 -0.15 9.34
C ALA A 90 7.42 -0.93 9.16
N LEU A 91 6.61 -0.57 8.16
CA LEU A 91 5.39 -1.32 7.82
C LEU A 91 5.72 -2.76 7.40
N PHE A 92 6.74 -2.96 6.58
CA PHE A 92 7.20 -4.30 6.17
C PHE A 92 7.68 -5.11 7.38
N GLU A 93 8.48 -4.53 8.28
CA GLU A 93 9.00 -5.20 9.48
C GLU A 93 7.88 -5.63 10.44
N VAL A 94 6.87 -4.78 10.65
CA VAL A 94 5.73 -5.10 11.52
C VAL A 94 4.77 -6.11 10.86
N ALA A 95 4.57 -6.01 9.55
CA ALA A 95 3.63 -6.88 8.83
C ALA A 95 4.21 -8.26 8.50
N MET A 96 5.53 -8.41 8.52
CA MET A 96 6.20 -9.67 8.19
C MET A 96 6.52 -10.48 9.44
N ALA A 97 5.82 -11.59 9.62
CA ALA A 97 6.31 -12.67 10.46
C ALA A 97 7.37 -13.45 9.66
N ILE A 98 8.58 -13.54 10.22
CA ILE A 98 9.65 -14.35 9.65
C ILE A 98 9.79 -15.57 10.56
N GLU A 99 9.35 -16.74 10.11
CA GLU A 99 9.67 -17.99 10.78
C GLU A 99 11.04 -18.44 10.27
N ILE A 100 12.04 -18.33 11.15
CA ILE A 100 13.38 -18.83 10.86
C ILE A 100 13.30 -20.36 10.93
N GLY A 101 13.19 -20.99 9.76
CA GLY A 101 13.34 -22.44 9.63
C GLY A 101 14.77 -22.88 9.93
N ASP A 102 14.93 -24.18 10.15
CA ASP A 102 16.07 -24.88 10.78
C ASP A 102 17.41 -24.81 9.97
N GLY A 103 17.93 -23.60 9.79
CA GLY A 103 19.27 -23.34 9.27
C GLY A 103 19.47 -23.39 7.75
N THR A 104 18.46 -23.76 6.95
CA THR A 104 18.61 -23.84 5.47
C THR A 104 17.56 -23.08 4.66
N ASN A 105 16.36 -22.81 5.19
CA ASN A 105 15.35 -21.99 4.50
C ASN A 105 14.52 -21.18 5.49
N THR A 106 14.31 -19.89 5.18
CA THR A 106 13.43 -19.02 5.96
C THR A 106 12.01 -19.13 5.37
N PHE A 107 11.06 -19.72 6.10
CA PHE A 107 9.67 -19.81 5.66
C PHE A 107 8.90 -18.58 6.15
N LEU A 108 8.15 -17.95 5.24
CA LEU A 108 7.35 -16.76 5.54
C LEU A 108 5.90 -17.20 5.78
N GLY A 109 5.57 -17.51 7.04
CA GLY A 109 4.21 -17.83 7.48
C GLY A 109 3.30 -16.59 7.44
N GLY A 110 2.10 -16.74 6.89
CA GLY A 110 1.04 -15.71 6.95
C GLY A 110 0.52 -15.49 8.37
N PRO A 111 -0.34 -14.46 8.60
CA PRO A 111 -0.75 -14.06 9.94
C PRO A 111 -1.45 -15.20 10.69
N LEU A 112 -0.94 -15.48 11.89
CA LEU A 112 -1.38 -16.51 12.81
C LEU A 112 -2.87 -16.34 13.16
N VAL A 113 -3.70 -17.31 12.73
CA VAL A 113 -4.89 -17.70 13.49
C VAL A 113 -4.53 -19.00 14.21
N THR A 114 -3.79 -18.89 15.31
CA THR A 114 -3.63 -19.99 16.25
C THR A 114 -4.80 -19.95 17.24
N MET A 115 -5.78 -20.83 17.03
CA MET A 115 -6.69 -21.22 18.10
C MET A 115 -5.92 -22.07 19.12
N PRO A 116 -6.12 -21.89 20.43
CA PRO A 116 -5.53 -22.76 21.43
C PRO A 116 -6.44 -23.98 21.60
N SER A 117 -5.96 -25.18 21.30
CA SER A 117 -6.51 -26.41 21.85
C SER A 117 -5.47 -27.08 22.71
N HIS A 118 -5.67 -26.96 24.02
CA HIS A 118 -5.11 -27.82 25.05
C HIS A 118 -5.23 -29.29 24.69
N SER A 119 -4.17 -30.07 24.93
CA SER A 119 -4.19 -31.43 25.50
C SER A 119 -2.77 -31.77 25.97
#